data_AF-A0A3N5XYL5-F1
#
_entry.id   AF-A0A3N5XYL5-F1
#
_cell.length_a   1.000
_cell.length_b   1.000
_cell.length_c   1.000
_cell.angle_alpha   90.00
_cell.angle_beta   90.00
_cell.angle_gamma   90.00
#
_symmetry.space_group_name_H-M   'P 1'
#
loop_
_entity.id
_entity.type
_entity.pdbx_description
1 polymer ?
#
loop_
_entity_poly.entity_id
_entity_poly.type
_entity_poly.pdbx_seq_one_letter_code
_entity_poly.pdbx_strand_id
1 'polypeptide(L)'
;MRKSFRSSLIIFAVVCLVGFTFFNLLGEGLHEVDIKPVSPWLILPFALLLLAIAIMPFINRHWWEGNYPFVSFGLGLIVLVYYMAILSNPSRMALTFYEYVSFICLIGSLFVVAGGIHLRIKGRETPWENVRLLG
;
A
#
# COMPACT_ATOMS: atom_id res chain seq x y z
N MET A 1 -11.61 -37.76 -7.77
CA MET A 1 -10.87 -36.47 -7.79
C MET A 1 -11.73 -35.19 -7.61
N ARG A 2 -13.05 -35.17 -7.90
CA ARG A 2 -13.90 -33.94 -7.80
C ARG A 2 -14.20 -33.40 -6.37
N LYS A 3 -14.13 -34.22 -5.32
CA LYS A 3 -14.51 -33.78 -3.95
C LYS A 3 -13.50 -32.80 -3.33
N SER A 4 -12.20 -33.05 -3.50
CA SER A 4 -11.13 -32.18 -2.99
C SER A 4 -11.19 -30.77 -3.60
N PHE A 5 -11.36 -30.67 -4.93
CA PHE A 5 -11.45 -29.37 -5.62
C PHE A 5 -12.66 -28.52 -5.16
N ARG A 6 -13.83 -29.15 -4.97
CA ARG A 6 -15.03 -28.44 -4.49
C ARG A 6 -14.86 -27.95 -3.04
N SER A 7 -14.24 -28.75 -2.17
CA SER A 7 -13.94 -28.33 -0.81
C SER A 7 -12.96 -27.16 -0.77
N SER A 8 -11.90 -27.16 -1.58
CA SER A 8 -10.96 -26.03 -1.65
C SER A 8 -11.60 -24.76 -2.20
N LEU A 9 -12.46 -24.87 -3.22
CA LEU A 9 -13.17 -23.72 -3.77
C LEU A 9 -14.13 -23.09 -2.75
N ILE A 10 -14.83 -23.92 -1.96
CA ILE A 10 -15.71 -23.46 -0.89
C ILE A 10 -14.89 -22.76 0.20
N ILE A 11 -13.76 -23.33 0.62
CA ILE A 11 -12.88 -22.72 1.62
C ILE A 11 -12.39 -21.34 1.13
N PHE A 12 -11.91 -21.25 -0.12
CA PHE A 12 -11.47 -19.98 -0.69
C PHE A 12 -12.60 -18.95 -0.73
N ALA A 13 -13.79 -19.32 -1.22
CA ALA A 13 -14.95 -18.43 -1.27
C ALA A 13 -15.38 -17.96 0.13
N VAL A 14 -15.37 -18.84 1.13
CA VAL A 14 -15.69 -18.50 2.52
C VAL A 14 -14.65 -17.55 3.10
N VAL A 15 -13.36 -17.80 2.88
CA VAL A 15 -12.27 -16.91 3.34
C VAL A 15 -12.40 -15.52 2.71
N CYS A 16 -12.66 -15.44 1.39
CA CYS A 16 -12.88 -14.17 0.72
C CYS A 16 -14.11 -13.43 1.24
N LEU A 17 -15.23 -14.14 1.47
CA LEU A 17 -16.46 -13.56 1.98
C LEU A 17 -16.27 -13.04 3.41
N VAL A 18 -15.68 -13.83 4.31
CA VAL A 18 -15.37 -13.43 5.68
C VAL A 18 -14.42 -12.23 5.70
N GLY A 19 -13.36 -12.27 4.90
CA GLY A 19 -12.40 -11.17 4.77
C GLY A 19 -13.07 -9.89 4.28
N PHE A 20 -13.92 -9.99 3.25
CA PHE A 20 -14.68 -8.85 2.72
C PHE A 20 -15.66 -8.28 3.74
N THR A 21 -16.44 -9.10 4.43
CA THR A 21 -17.38 -8.64 5.46
C THR A 21 -16.66 -8.00 6.64
N PHE A 22 -15.56 -8.60 7.11
CA PHE A 22 -14.74 -8.02 8.18
C PHE A 22 -14.15 -6.66 7.78
N PHE A 23 -13.64 -6.55 6.55
CA PHE A 23 -13.09 -5.31 6.02
C PHE A 23 -14.14 -4.20 5.97
N ASN A 24 -15.32 -4.47 5.42
CA ASN A 24 -16.41 -3.48 5.38
C ASN A 24 -16.90 -3.08 6.78
N LEU A 25 -16.98 -4.04 7.71
CA LEU A 25 -17.38 -3.77 9.09
C LEU A 25 -16.38 -2.84 9.81
N LEU A 26 -15.08 -2.99 9.55
CA LEU A 26 -14.07 -2.05 10.05
C LEU A 26 -14.22 -0.65 9.44
N GLY A 27 -14.63 -0.55 8.17
CA GLY A 27 -14.83 0.73 7.48
C GLY A 27 -16.01 1.56 8.00
N GLU A 28 -17.16 0.92 8.25
CA GLU A 28 -18.39 1.59 8.71
C GLU A 28 -18.17 2.43 10.00
N GLY A 29 -17.35 1.94 10.94
CA GLY A 29 -17.05 2.65 12.18
C GLY A 29 -16.08 3.84 12.04
N LEU A 30 -15.47 4.04 10.86
CA LEU A 30 -14.43 5.04 10.62
C LEU A 30 -14.91 6.23 9.77
N HIS A 31 -16.16 6.23 9.29
CA HIS A 31 -16.66 7.25 8.35
C HIS A 31 -17.29 8.48 9.03
N GLU A 32 -17.55 8.45 10.34
CA GLU A 32 -18.06 9.61 11.12
C GLU A 32 -16.93 10.41 11.80
N VAL A 33 -15.85 10.72 11.08
CA VAL A 33 -14.69 11.40 11.68
C VAL A 33 -14.71 12.90 11.43
N ASP A 34 -14.75 13.67 12.52
CA ASP A 34 -14.56 15.12 12.50
C ASP A 34 -13.13 15.45 12.03
N ILE A 35 -13.04 16.07 10.85
CA ILE A 35 -11.77 16.42 10.21
C ILE A 35 -11.30 17.75 10.74
N LYS A 36 -10.53 17.73 11.83
CA LYS A 36 -9.87 18.93 12.33
C LYS A 36 -8.83 19.45 11.32
N PRO A 37 -8.74 20.78 11.11
CA PRO A 37 -7.72 21.36 10.25
C PRO A 37 -6.34 21.08 10.85
N VAL A 38 -5.44 20.56 10.02
CA VAL A 38 -4.06 20.25 10.40
C VAL A 38 -3.16 21.36 9.91
N SER A 39 -2.18 21.71 10.73
CA SER A 39 -1.18 22.69 10.36
C SER A 39 -0.28 22.18 9.22
N PRO A 40 -0.02 22.97 8.16
CA PRO A 40 0.84 22.56 7.03
C PRO A 40 2.26 22.13 7.43
N TRP A 41 2.76 22.58 8.60
CA TRP A 41 4.08 22.21 9.13
C TRP A 41 4.27 20.70 9.32
N LEU A 42 3.18 19.93 9.42
CA LEU A 42 3.21 18.48 9.57
C LEU A 42 3.68 17.74 8.29
N ILE A 43 3.87 18.45 7.18
CA ILE A 43 4.51 17.93 5.97
C ILE A 43 6.03 17.79 6.15
N LEU A 44 6.64 18.52 7.10
CA LEU A 44 8.10 18.54 7.28
C LEU A 44 8.74 17.17 7.49
N PRO A 45 8.23 16.27 8.37
CA PRO A 45 8.83 14.95 8.55
C PRO A 45 8.84 14.11 7.27
N PHE A 46 7.81 14.26 6.43
CA PHE A 46 7.74 13.59 5.13
C PHE A 46 8.73 14.20 4.12
N ALA A 47 8.80 15.53 4.03
CA ALA A 47 9.79 16.20 3.17
C ALA A 47 11.23 15.87 3.60
N LEU A 48 11.49 15.80 4.90
CA LEU A 48 12.79 15.39 5.45
C LEU A 48 13.10 13.94 5.10
N LEU A 49 12.13 13.03 5.19
CA LEU A 49 12.30 11.64 4.75
C LEU A 49 12.67 11.56 3.25
N LEU A 50 11.99 12.35 2.40
CA LEU A 50 12.29 12.42 0.96
C LEU A 50 13.70 12.96 0.69
N LEU A 51 14.12 13.99 1.41
CA LEU A 51 15.50 14.49 1.31
C LEU A 51 16.51 13.45 1.83
N ALA A 52 16.18 12.72 2.89
CA ALA A 52 17.04 11.69 3.45
C ALA A 52 17.23 10.53 2.45
N ILE A 53 16.17 10.00 1.84
CA ILE A 53 16.29 8.96 0.80
C ILE A 53 17.04 9.46 -0.44
N ALA A 54 16.95 10.74 -0.75
CA ALA A 54 17.65 11.32 -1.89
C ALA A 54 19.15 11.53 -1.60
N ILE A 55 19.51 12.02 -0.41
CA ILE A 55 20.86 12.50 -0.09
C ILE A 55 21.71 11.41 0.59
N MET A 56 21.15 10.66 1.53
CA MET A 56 21.92 9.70 2.35
C MET A 56 22.62 8.59 1.54
N PRO A 57 22.04 8.04 0.45
CA PRO A 57 22.75 7.08 -0.37
C PRO A 57 24.04 7.64 -1.00
N PHE A 58 24.10 8.95 -1.28
CA PHE A 58 25.29 9.59 -1.84
C PHE A 58 26.37 9.88 -0.80
N ILE A 59 26.00 10.12 0.46
CA ILE A 59 26.96 10.40 1.53
C ILE A 59 27.53 9.10 2.10
N ASN A 60 26.66 8.16 2.51
CA ASN A 60 27.09 6.92 3.15
C ASN A 60 26.11 5.77 2.90
N ARG A 61 26.28 5.13 1.74
CA ARG A 61 25.46 4.01 1.29
C ARG A 61 25.41 2.84 2.29
N HIS A 62 26.54 2.44 2.85
CA HIS A 62 26.62 1.26 3.73
C HIS A 62 25.85 1.48 5.03
N TRP A 63 25.91 2.68 5.60
CA TRP A 63 25.13 3.02 6.79
C TRP A 63 23.63 3.17 6.47
N TRP A 64 23.29 3.79 5.33
CA TRP A 64 21.90 4.02 4.94
C TRP A 64 21.14 2.73 4.67
N GLU A 65 21.73 1.76 3.97
CA GLU A 65 21.08 0.48 3.67
C GLU A 65 20.64 -0.29 4.94
N GLY A 66 21.45 -0.22 6.01
CA GLY A 66 21.11 -0.86 7.29
C GLY A 66 20.14 -0.05 8.17
N ASN A 67 20.19 1.28 8.11
CA ASN A 67 19.45 2.15 9.03
C ASN A 67 18.22 2.83 8.40
N TYR A 68 18.00 2.68 7.10
CA TYR A 68 16.85 3.24 6.39
C TYR A 68 15.50 2.89 7.05
N PRO A 69 15.24 1.63 7.45
CA PRO A 69 14.00 1.29 8.13
C PRO A 69 13.84 2.08 9.44
N PHE A 70 14.90 2.20 10.23
CA PHE A 70 14.86 2.90 11.52
C PHE A 70 14.59 4.40 11.35
N VAL A 71 15.23 5.05 10.38
CA VAL A 71 14.98 6.48 10.10
C VAL A 71 13.55 6.70 9.64
N SER A 72 13.05 5.83 8.76
CA SER A 72 11.68 5.91 8.24
C SER A 72 10.64 5.68 9.33
N PHE A 73 10.83 4.64 10.15
CA PHE A 73 9.97 4.37 11.30
C PHE A 73 10.05 5.49 12.34
N GLY A 74 11.23 6.05 12.62
CA GLY A 74 11.39 7.15 13.57
C GLY A 74 10.62 8.40 13.14
N LEU A 75 10.79 8.84 11.89
CA LEU A 75 10.06 10.00 11.36
C LEU A 75 8.55 9.76 11.27
N GLY A 76 8.14 8.55 10.88
CA GLY A 76 6.72 8.16 10.89
C GLY A 76 6.11 8.11 12.28
N LEU A 77 6.87 7.60 13.27
CA LEU A 77 6.42 7.51 14.66
C LEU A 77 6.24 8.90 15.29
N ILE A 78 7.09 9.87 14.96
CA ILE A 78 6.92 11.26 15.41
C ILE A 78 5.57 11.82 14.95
N VAL A 79 5.21 11.59 13.69
CA VAL A 79 3.91 12.01 13.15
C VAL A 79 2.77 11.27 13.85
N LEU A 80 2.88 9.95 14.03
CA LEU A 80 1.89 9.13 14.75
C LEU A 80 1.65 9.66 16.17
N VAL A 81 2.72 9.90 16.93
CA VAL A 81 2.64 10.41 18.30
C VAL A 81 2.02 11.81 18.31
N TYR A 82 2.37 12.70 17.37
CA TYR A 82 1.76 14.02 17.28
C TYR A 82 0.23 13.93 17.07
N TYR A 83 -0.23 13.10 16.14
CA TYR A 83 -1.67 12.93 15.87
C TYR A 83 -2.42 12.29 17.04
N MET A 84 -1.80 11.33 17.74
CA MET A 84 -2.42 10.66 18.88
C MET A 84 -2.41 11.49 20.17
N ALA A 85 -1.30 12.17 20.47
CA ALA A 85 -1.11 12.84 21.77
C ALA A 85 -1.49 14.33 21.78
N ILE A 86 -1.32 15.05 20.65
CA ILE A 86 -1.54 16.50 20.60
C ILE A 86 -2.90 16.82 19.97
N LEU A 87 -3.23 16.16 18.85
CA LEU A 87 -4.48 16.41 18.13
C LEU A 87 -5.67 15.58 18.66
N SER A 88 -5.37 14.52 19.43
CA SER A 88 -6.32 13.57 20.02
C SER A 88 -7.36 13.06 19.01
N ASN A 89 -6.94 12.80 17.77
CA ASN A 89 -7.82 12.32 16.71
C ASN A 89 -7.30 10.98 16.14
N PRO A 90 -7.40 9.88 16.92
CA PRO A 90 -6.96 8.56 16.48
C PRO A 90 -7.83 8.02 15.34
N SER A 91 -9.10 8.42 15.27
CA SER A 91 -10.06 7.97 14.26
C SER A 91 -9.62 8.35 12.85
N ARG A 92 -9.05 9.54 12.67
CA ARG A 92 -8.49 9.97 11.37
C ARG A 92 -7.34 9.07 10.91
N MET A 93 -6.45 8.66 11.82
CA MET A 93 -5.34 7.78 11.49
C MET A 93 -5.82 6.39 11.07
N ALA A 94 -6.83 5.86 11.78
CA ALA A 94 -7.44 4.59 11.44
C ALA A 94 -8.15 4.62 10.08
N LEU A 95 -8.86 5.71 9.76
CA LEU A 95 -9.48 5.92 8.46
C LEU A 95 -8.43 5.95 7.33
N THR A 96 -7.39 6.76 7.47
CA THR A 96 -6.31 6.83 6.46
C THR A 96 -5.59 5.48 6.31
N PHE A 97 -5.38 4.74 7.39
CA PHE A 97 -4.83 3.38 7.33
C PHE A 97 -5.74 2.43 6.55
N TYR A 98 -7.05 2.47 6.80
CA TYR A 98 -8.04 1.67 6.08
C TYR A 98 -8.05 1.98 4.58
N GLU A 99 -8.02 3.26 4.20
CA GLU A 99 -7.90 3.71 2.81
C GLU A 99 -6.60 3.21 2.17
N TYR A 100 -5.48 3.28 2.90
CA TYR A 100 -4.18 2.83 2.42
C TYR A 100 -4.14 1.32 2.18
N VAL A 101 -4.69 0.53 3.10
CA VAL A 101 -4.82 -0.93 2.93
C VAL A 101 -5.74 -1.24 1.74
N SER A 102 -6.87 -0.54 1.59
CA SER A 102 -7.76 -0.69 0.42
C SER A 102 -7.00 -0.47 -0.89
N PHE A 103 -6.17 0.59 -0.94
CA PHE A 103 -5.36 0.91 -2.10
C PHE A 103 -4.29 -0.16 -2.39
N ILE A 104 -3.60 -0.67 -1.36
CA ILE A 104 -2.64 -1.77 -1.53
C ILE A 104 -3.34 -3.03 -2.05
N CYS A 105 -4.52 -3.38 -1.53
CA CYS A 105 -5.31 -4.50 -2.02
C CYS A 105 -5.70 -4.33 -3.49
N LEU A 106 -6.06 -3.11 -3.92
CA LEU A 106 -6.36 -2.79 -5.30
C LEU A 106 -5.14 -3.02 -6.21
N ILE A 107 -3.98 -2.47 -5.85
CA ILE A 107 -2.73 -2.65 -6.62
C ILE A 107 -2.29 -4.13 -6.62
N GLY A 108 -2.42 -4.82 -5.49
CA GLY A 108 -2.13 -6.25 -5.38
C GLY A 108 -3.02 -7.09 -6.29
N SER A 109 -4.32 -6.80 -6.34
CA SER A 109 -5.26 -7.44 -7.27
C SER A 109 -4.84 -7.21 -8.72
N LEU A 110 -4.52 -5.97 -9.09
CA LEU A 110 -4.04 -5.64 -10.42
C LEU A 110 -2.76 -6.39 -10.78
N PHE A 111 -1.81 -6.49 -9.86
CA PHE A 111 -0.57 -7.23 -10.05
C PHE A 111 -0.81 -8.72 -10.27
N VAL A 112 -1.67 -9.36 -9.48
CA VAL A 112 -2.00 -10.80 -9.63
C VAL A 112 -2.71 -11.06 -10.96
N VAL A 113 -3.69 -10.22 -11.30
CA VAL A 113 -4.42 -10.35 -12.57
C VAL A 113 -3.48 -10.14 -13.75
N ALA A 114 -2.68 -9.06 -13.76
CA ALA A 114 -1.74 -8.77 -14.84
C ALA A 114 -0.65 -9.85 -14.97
N GLY A 115 -0.10 -10.34 -13.85
CA GLY A 115 0.91 -11.39 -13.84
C GLY A 115 0.40 -12.75 -14.33
N GLY A 116 -0.90 -13.02 -14.19
CA GLY A 116 -1.56 -14.21 -14.73
C GLY A 116 -1.82 -14.17 -16.23
N ILE A 117 -1.74 -12.99 -16.88
CA ILE A 117 -1.93 -12.84 -18.32
C ILE A 117 -0.61 -13.18 -19.03
N HIS A 118 -0.45 -14.43 -19.44
CA HIS A 118 0.69 -14.87 -20.23
C HIS A 118 0.45 -14.61 -21.73
N LEU A 119 0.90 -13.46 -22.24
CA LEU A 119 0.81 -13.12 -23.66
C LEU A 119 1.89 -13.86 -24.46
N ARG A 120 1.53 -15.00 -25.07
CA ARG A 120 2.37 -15.66 -26.09
C ARG A 120 2.21 -14.96 -27.44
N ILE A 121 3.01 -13.93 -27.67
CA ILE A 121 3.08 -13.26 -28.97
C ILE A 121 3.95 -14.12 -29.90
N LYS A 122 3.37 -14.60 -31.00
CA LYS A 122 4.10 -15.35 -32.03
C LYS A 122 4.64 -14.33 -33.05
N GLY A 123 5.80 -13.73 -32.75
CA GLY A 123 6.45 -12.73 -33.58
C GLY A 123 7.95 -12.68 -33.31
N ARG A 124 8.76 -12.29 -34.31
CA ARG A 124 10.19 -12.01 -34.10
C ARG A 124 10.29 -10.78 -33.19
N GLU A 125 11.23 -10.79 -32.25
CA GLU A 125 11.47 -9.68 -31.31
C GLU A 125 12.19 -8.52 -32.03
N THR A 126 11.59 -8.00 -33.11
CA THR A 126 12.12 -6.90 -33.89
C THR A 126 11.46 -5.59 -33.47
N PRO A 127 12.20 -4.47 -33.50
CA PRO A 127 11.66 -3.15 -33.13
C PRO A 127 10.36 -2.78 -33.87
N TRP A 128 10.21 -3.24 -35.12
CA TRP A 128 9.03 -2.97 -35.95
C TRP A 128 7.76 -3.65 -35.46
N GLU A 129 7.84 -4.88 -34.93
CA GLU A 129 6.66 -5.56 -34.40
C GLU A 129 6.21 -4.95 -33.05
N ASN A 130 7.16 -4.50 -32.22
CA ASN A 130 6.84 -3.78 -30.99
C ASN A 130 6.13 -2.44 -31.26
N VAL A 131 6.54 -1.71 -32.30
CA VAL A 131 5.87 -0.47 -32.71
C VAL A 131 4.45 -0.76 -33.23
N ARG A 132 4.24 -1.86 -33.97
CA ARG A 132 2.90 -2.29 -34.40
C ARG A 132 1.99 -2.73 -33.26
N LEU A 133 2.55 -3.24 -32.16
CA LEU A 133 1.78 -3.59 -30.96
C LEU A 133 1.33 -2.36 -30.14
N LEU A 134 2.06 -1.25 -30.25
CA LEU A 134 1.77 0.02 -29.55
C LEU A 134 0.83 0.96 -30.32
N GLY A 135 0.63 0.71 -31.62
CA GLY A 135 -0.29 1.48 -32.50
C GLY A 135 -1.61 0.78 -32.71
#